data_AF-A0A920HTL0-F1
#
_entry.id   AF-A0A920HTL0-F1
#
_cell.length_a   1.000
_cell.length_b   1.000
_cell.length_c   1.000
_cell.angle_alpha   90.00
_cell.angle_beta   90.00
_cell.angle_gamma   90.00
#
_symmetry.space_group_name_H-M   'P 1'
#
loop_
_entity.id
_entity.type
_entity.pdbx_description
1 polymer ?
#
loop_
_entity_poly.entity_id
_entity_poly.type
_entity_poly.pdbx_seq_one_letter_code
_entity_poly.pdbx_strand_id
1 'polypeptide(L)' 'MENANKKEVKNKDLWIKLLEAGKMHQIEWNWVKGHEGNEGNEIADKLATQAILDAKINQ' A
#
# COMPACT_ATOMS: atom_id res chain seq x y z
N MET A 1 7.56 15.25 -8.57
CA MET A 1 7.62 13.89 -9.14
C MET A 1 6.87 13.89 -10.45
N GLU A 2 7.57 13.59 -11.54
CA GLU A 2 7.04 13.41 -12.89
C GLU A 2 7.34 11.97 -13.32
N ASN A 3 6.47 11.35 -14.13
CA ASN A 3 6.73 10.02 -14.67
C ASN A 3 7.67 10.11 -15.89
N ALA A 4 8.11 8.96 -16.42
CA ALA A 4 9.03 8.90 -17.57
C ALA A 4 8.53 9.64 -18.83
N ASN A 5 7.22 9.92 -18.90
CA ASN A 5 6.58 10.65 -20.00
C ASN A 5 6.28 12.12 -19.65
N LYS A 6 6.92 12.69 -18.61
CA LYS A 6 6.73 14.07 -18.12
C LYS A 6 5.28 14.41 -17.74
N LYS A 7 4.48 13.40 -17.42
CA LYS A 7 3.11 13.58 -16.91
C LYS A 7 3.13 13.46 -15.40
N GLU A 8 2.09 13.99 -14.78
CA GLU A 8 1.90 13.81 -13.34
C GLU A 8 1.87 12.31 -12.99
N VAL A 9 2.59 11.98 -11.92
CA VAL A 9 2.65 10.61 -11.41
C VAL A 9 1.30 10.27 -10.77
N LYS A 10 0.70 9.15 -11.17
CA LYS A 10 -0.53 8.66 -10.53
C LYS A 10 -0.26 8.43 -9.03
N ASN A 11 -1.21 8.81 -8.18
CA ASN A 11 -1.13 8.65 -6.71
C ASN A 11 0.07 9.37 -6.07
N LYS A 12 0.48 10.51 -6.64
CA LYS A 12 1.63 11.31 -6.19
C LYS A 12 1.54 11.69 -4.71
N ASP A 13 0.34 12.01 -4.22
CA ASP A 13 0.07 12.33 -2.83
C ASP A 13 0.37 11.15 -1.89
N LEU A 14 -0.01 9.93 -2.27
CA LEU A 14 0.28 8.72 -1.51
C LEU A 14 1.79 8.41 -1.49
N TRP A 15 2.48 8.58 -2.61
CA TRP A 15 3.93 8.38 -2.69
C TRP A 15 4.71 9.35 -1.79
N ILE A 16 4.30 10.61 -1.74
CA ILE A 16 4.93 11.61 -0.85
C ILE A 16 4.77 11.19 0.61
N LYS A 17 3.54 10.81 1.02
CA LYS A 17 3.28 10.35 2.39
C LYS A 17 4.09 9.11 2.75
N LEU A 18 4.21 8.14 1.84
CA LEU A 18 5.01 6.93 2.05
C LEU A 18 6.50 7.27 2.22
N LEU A 19 7.05 8.14 1.36
CA LEU A 19 8.44 8.58 1.46
C LEU A 19 8.70 9.31 2.77
N GLU A 20 7.79 10.19 3.20
CA GLU A 20 7.91 10.90 4.47
C GLU A 20 7.90 9.96 5.67
N ALA A 21 6.96 9.01 5.70
CA ALA A 21 6.89 8.00 6.76
C ALA A 21 8.14 7.09 6.77
N GLY A 22 8.67 6.75 5.60
CA GLY A 22 9.84 5.88 5.47
C GLY A 22 11.17 6.52 5.85
N LYS A 23 11.29 7.86 5.87
CA LYS A 23 12.57 8.57 6.14
C LYS A 23 13.23 8.17 7.46
N MET A 24 12.45 7.78 8.47
CA MET A 24 12.95 7.43 9.80
C MET A 24 13.37 5.96 9.93
N HIS A 25 13.15 5.15 8.91
CA HIS A 25 13.31 3.69 8.98
C HIS A 25 14.23 3.18 7.87
N GLN A 26 15.02 2.16 8.17
CA GLN A 26 15.69 1.37 7.15
C GLN A 26 14.71 0.29 6.69
N ILE A 27 14.12 0.46 5.51
CA ILE A 27 13.08 -0.42 4.99
C ILE A 27 13.68 -1.38 3.96
N GLU A 28 13.48 -2.67 4.16
CA GLU A 28 13.71 -3.71 3.17
C GLU A 28 12.37 -4.16 2.56
N TRP A 29 12.27 -4.08 1.24
CA TRP A 29 11.05 -4.45 0.52
C TRP A 29 11.12 -5.90 0.05
N ASN A 30 10.32 -6.76 0.66
CA ASN A 30 10.21 -8.17 0.32
C ASN A 30 8.93 -8.42 -0.48
N TRP A 31 9.08 -8.75 -1.76
CA TRP A 31 7.95 -9.06 -2.64
C TRP A 31 7.54 -10.52 -2.44
N VAL A 32 6.35 -10.70 -1.85
CA VAL A 32 5.74 -12.03 -1.69
C VAL A 32 4.73 -12.29 -2.80
N LYS A 33 4.57 -13.56 -3.16
CA LYS A 33 3.52 -13.97 -4.08
C LYS A 33 2.17 -13.96 -3.38
N GLY A 34 1.12 -13.57 -4.10
CA GLY A 34 -0.25 -13.52 -3.57
C GLY A 34 -0.79 -14.91 -3.27
N HIS A 35 -1.45 -15.06 -2.11
CA HIS A 35 -2.16 -16.27 -1.67
C HIS A 35 -1.35 -17.57 -1.70
N GLU A 36 -0.02 -17.51 -1.55
CA GLU A 36 0.86 -18.69 -1.43
C GLU A 36 1.25 -18.99 0.03
N GLY A 37 0.35 -18.78 1.01
CA GLY A 37 0.58 -19.23 2.39
C GLY A 37 1.47 -18.33 3.24
N ASN A 38 1.73 -17.08 2.82
CA ASN A 38 2.36 -16.10 3.71
C ASN A 38 1.31 -15.57 4.69
N GLU A 39 1.36 -16.07 5.93
CA GLU A 39 0.41 -15.75 6.99
C GLU A 39 0.24 -14.23 7.19
N GLY A 40 1.34 -13.47 7.20
CA GLY A 40 1.30 -12.01 7.36
C GLY A 40 0.56 -11.30 6.22
N ASN A 41 0.81 -11.73 4.98
CA ASN A 41 0.12 -11.20 3.80
C ASN A 41 -1.38 -11.57 3.79
N GLU A 42 -1.73 -12.80 4.17
CA GLU A 42 -3.12 -13.25 4.24
C GLU A 42 -3.92 -12.48 5.30
N ILE A 43 -3.31 -12.21 6.45
CA ILE A 43 -3.92 -11.36 7.49
C ILE A 43 -4.11 -9.93 6.96
N ALA A 44 -3.10 -9.35 6.31
CA ALA A 44 -3.19 -8.01 5.75
C ALA A 44 -4.31 -7.89 4.69
N ASP A 45 -4.45 -8.88 3.81
CA ASP A 45 -5.51 -8.95 2.80
C ASP A 45 -6.92 -9.02 3.41
N LYS A 46 -7.09 -9.90 4.43
CA LYS A 46 -8.35 -10.02 5.16
C LYS A 46 -8.73 -8.72 5.85
N LEU A 47 -7.78 -8.06 6.51
CA LEU A 47 -8.03 -6.78 7.20
C LEU A 47 -8.39 -5.67 6.21
N ALA A 48 -7.69 -5.58 5.09
CA ALA A 48 -8.00 -4.60 4.05
C ALA A 48 -9.40 -4.82 3.45
N THR A 49 -9.77 -6.08 3.20
CA THR A 49 -11.10 -6.46 2.70
C THR A 49 -12.20 -6.11 3.71
N GLN A 50 -11.97 -6.42 4.99
CA GLN A 50 -12.92 -6.10 6.06
C GLN A 50 -13.12 -4.58 6.20
N ALA A 51 -12.04 -3.80 6.15
CA ALA A 51 -12.12 -2.34 6.25
C ALA A 51 -12.98 -1.73 5.12
N ILE A 52 -12.91 -2.28 3.91
CA ILE A 52 -13.77 -1.85 2.80
C ILE A 52 -15.23 -2.19 3.08
N LEU A 53 -15.51 -3.40 3.59
CA LEU A 53 -16.87 -3.81 3.94
C LEU A 53 -17.45 -2.91 5.05
N ASP A 54 -16.68 -2.65 6.10
CA ASP A 54 -17.08 -1.80 7.21
C ASP A 54 -17.31 -0.36 6.75
N ALA A 55 -16.45 0.19 5.88
CA ALA A 55 -16.62 1.53 5.33
C ALA A 55 -17.89 1.65 4.47
N LYS A 56 -18.31 0.56 3.80
CA LYS A 56 -19.56 0.51 3.03
C LYS A 56 -20.80 0.36 3.89
N ILE A 57 -20.69 -0.27 5.06
CA ILE A 57 -21.81 -0.44 6.01
C ILE A 57 -22.05 0.88 6.78
N ASN A 58 -20.99 1.65 7.04
CA ASN A 58 -21.06 2.91 7.79
C ASN A 58 -21.21 4.17 6.90
N GLN A 59 -21.55 4.00 5.62
CA GLN A 59 -21.95 5.08 4.70
C GLN A 59 -23.45 5.03 4.45
#